data_AF-A0A972I421-F1
#
_entry.id   AF-A0A972I421-F1
#
_cell.length_a   1.000
_cell.length_b   1.000
_cell.length_c   1.000
_cell.angle_alpha   90.00
_cell.angle_beta   90.00
_cell.angle_gamma   90.00
#
_symmetry.space_group_name_H-M   'P 1'
#
loop_
_entity.id
_entity.type
_entity.pdbx_description
1 polymer ?
#
loop_
_entity_poly.entity_id
_entity_poly.type
_entity_poly.pdbx_seq_one_letter_code
_entity_poly.pdbx_strand_id
1 'polypeptide(L)'
;MEEISLRDVFFILRKWMVLIIILAAIAVLIAGVLSYYVLKPEYQTFTTLMVGKPKDYQSDGGLEYNEILLNQKLVSTYGELVKSRIVTDRVVGNLGLNMSYDTFRNKVSVNLVKDTEIIRIQVTDKDTYLAADIANETAEVFMDTV
;
A
#
# COMPACT_ATOMS: atom_id res chain seq x y z
N MET A 1 -52.58 -10.91 -14.08
CA MET A 1 -51.33 -11.00 -13.30
C MET A 1 -51.78 -10.94 -11.85
N GLU A 2 -51.49 -11.94 -11.02
CA GLU A 2 -51.79 -11.85 -9.60
C GLU A 2 -50.97 -10.72 -9.00
N GLU A 3 -51.63 -9.65 -8.58
CA GLU A 3 -51.00 -8.55 -7.87
C GLU A 3 -50.70 -9.01 -6.44
N ILE A 4 -49.44 -9.33 -6.17
CA ILE A 4 -48.98 -9.65 -4.82
C ILE A 4 -49.20 -8.42 -3.94
N SER A 5 -50.11 -8.53 -2.96
CA SER A 5 -50.36 -7.46 -2.00
C SER A 5 -49.20 -7.36 -1.00
N LEU A 6 -48.81 -6.14 -0.63
CA LEU A 6 -47.80 -5.86 0.40
C LEU A 6 -48.10 -6.57 1.74
N ARG A 7 -49.39 -6.81 2.01
CA ARG A 7 -49.85 -7.49 3.22
C ARG A 7 -49.47 -8.97 3.23
N ASP A 8 -49.53 -9.63 2.08
CA ASP A 8 -49.22 -11.06 1.95
C ASP A 8 -47.72 -11.31 2.12
N VAL A 9 -46.89 -10.41 1.60
CA VAL A 9 -45.42 -10.42 1.83
C VAL A 9 -45.09 -10.29 3.32
N PHE A 10 -45.81 -9.43 4.06
CA PHE A 10 -45.62 -9.28 5.50
C PHE A 10 -45.99 -10.54 6.30
N PHE A 11 -47.06 -11.24 5.91
CA PHE A 11 -47.44 -12.52 6.53
C PHE A 11 -46.41 -13.63 6.25
N ILE A 12 -45.89 -13.68 5.03
CA ILE A 12 -44.84 -14.64 4.65
C ILE A 12 -43.54 -14.37 5.44
N LEU A 13 -43.10 -13.11 5.51
CA LEU A 13 -41.95 -12.70 6.31
C LEU A 13 -42.11 -13.06 7.79
N ARG A 14 -43.28 -12.82 8.37
CA ARG A 14 -43.55 -13.15 9.78
C ARG A 14 -43.55 -14.66 10.05
N LYS A 15 -44.06 -15.46 9.10
CA LYS A 15 -44.05 -16.93 9.20
C LYS A 15 -42.64 -17.51 9.13
N TRP A 16 -41.75 -16.89 8.36
CA TRP A 16 -40.36 -17.36 8.15
C TRP A 16 -39.32 -16.55 8.94
N MET A 17 -39.75 -15.64 9.81
CA MET A 17 -38.87 -14.71 10.55
C MET A 17 -37.78 -15.44 11.34
N VAL A 18 -38.11 -16.59 11.94
CA VAL A 18 -37.16 -17.44 12.67
C VAL A 18 -36.07 -17.97 11.73
N LEU A 19 -36.42 -18.41 10.51
CA LEU A 19 -35.46 -18.89 9.52
C LEU A 19 -34.54 -17.76 9.04
N ILE A 20 -35.09 -16.57 8.83
CA ILE A 20 -34.31 -15.38 8.44
C ILE A 20 -33.32 -15.00 9.55
N ILE A 21 -33.76 -15.02 10.81
CA ILE A 21 -32.89 -14.72 11.97
C ILE A 21 -31.77 -15.76 12.09
N ILE A 22 -32.06 -17.05 11.92
CA ILE A 22 -31.04 -18.11 11.95
C ILE A 22 -30.02 -17.93 10.81
N LEU A 23 -30.49 -17.66 9.60
CA LEU A 23 -29.61 -17.43 8.44
C LEU A 23 -28.72 -16.20 8.66
N ALA A 24 -29.28 -15.11 9.17
CA ALA A 24 -28.53 -13.91 9.53
C ALA A 24 -27.50 -14.19 10.63
N ALA A 25 -27.86 -14.96 11.67
CA ALA A 25 -26.95 -15.34 12.74
C ALA A 25 -25.78 -16.18 12.22
N ILE A 26 -26.04 -17.14 11.32
CA ILE A 26 -24.99 -17.95 10.68
C ILE A 26 -24.07 -17.06 9.83
N ALA A 27 -24.62 -16.14 9.05
CA ALA A 27 -23.82 -15.22 8.24
C ALA A 27 -22.91 -14.32 9.10
N VAL A 28 -23.44 -13.80 10.22
CA VAL A 28 -22.65 -13.00 11.18
C VAL A 28 -21.56 -13.83 11.84
N LEU A 29 -21.85 -15.08 12.24
CA LEU A 29 -20.85 -15.98 12.80
C LEU A 29 -19.72 -16.28 11.81
N ILE A 30 -20.05 -16.62 10.56
CA ILE A 30 -19.06 -16.88 9.51
C ILE A 30 -18.21 -15.63 9.26
N ALA A 31 -18.84 -14.45 9.11
CA ALA A 31 -18.14 -13.20 8.89
C ALA A 31 -17.22 -12.83 10.08
N GLY A 32 -17.69 -13.04 11.32
CA GLY A 32 -16.91 -12.79 12.52
C GLY A 32 -15.68 -13.70 12.64
N VAL A 33 -15.84 -15.01 12.38
CA VAL A 33 -14.72 -15.96 12.39
C VAL A 33 -13.70 -15.61 11.31
N LEU A 34 -14.14 -15.32 10.07
CA LEU A 34 -13.24 -14.93 8.99
C LEU A 34 -12.49 -13.63 9.32
N SER A 35 -13.20 -12.62 9.82
CA SER A 35 -12.60 -11.33 10.15
C SER A 35 -11.54 -11.45 11.25
N TYR A 36 -11.82 -12.21 12.32
CA TYR A 36 -10.91 -12.28 13.46
C TYR A 36 -9.75 -13.25 13.27
N TYR A 37 -9.97 -14.39 12.60
CA TYR A 37 -8.93 -15.42 12.45
C TYR A 37 -8.15 -15.33 11.14
N VAL A 38 -8.76 -14.84 10.05
CA VAL A 38 -8.15 -14.87 8.71
C VAL A 38 -7.60 -13.51 8.31
N LEU A 39 -8.32 -12.42 8.57
CA LEU A 39 -7.82 -11.06 8.33
C LEU A 39 -6.88 -10.63 9.46
N LYS A 40 -5.59 -10.94 9.29
CA LYS A 40 -4.54 -10.38 10.16
C LYS A 40 -4.45 -8.86 9.95
N PRO A 41 -4.19 -8.06 10.99
CA PRO A 41 -3.99 -6.63 10.84
C PRO A 41 -2.79 -6.38 9.91
N GLU A 42 -2.98 -5.50 8.94
CA GLU A 42 -1.92 -5.01 8.07
C GLU A 42 -1.56 -3.58 8.50
N TYR A 43 -0.28 -3.36 8.75
CA TYR A 43 0.29 -2.09 9.11
C TYR A 43 1.02 -1.51 7.92
N GLN A 44 0.87 -0.20 7.75
CA GLN A 44 1.44 0.52 6.63
C GLN A 44 2.41 1.57 7.14
N THR A 45 3.66 1.46 6.71
CA THR A 45 4.73 2.45 6.96
C THR A 45 5.10 3.15 5.67
N PHE A 46 5.60 4.38 5.76
CA PHE A 46 6.11 5.10 4.60
C PHE A 46 7.41 5.85 4.91
N THR A 47 8.30 5.88 3.93
CA THR A 47 9.51 6.70 3.91
C THR A 47 9.45 7.62 2.69
N THR A 48 9.93 8.85 2.86
CA THR A 48 9.83 9.90 1.84
C THR A 48 11.22 10.33 1.40
N LEU A 49 11.46 10.31 0.10
CA LEU A 49 12.70 10.71 -0.55
C LEU A 49 12.45 11.92 -1.45
N MET A 50 13.40 12.86 -1.46
CA MET A 50 13.41 14.00 -2.38
C MET A 50 14.42 13.74 -3.49
N VAL A 51 13.97 13.93 -4.73
CA VAL A 51 14.74 13.72 -5.95
C VAL A 51 15.36 15.04 -6.38
N GLY A 52 16.65 15.18 -6.19
CA GLY A 52 17.39 16.37 -6.57
C GLY A 52 18.63 16.56 -5.71
N LYS A 53 19.47 17.52 -6.08
CA LYS A 53 20.64 17.84 -5.26
C LYS A 53 20.17 18.50 -3.96
N PRO A 54 20.61 18.04 -2.78
CA PRO A 54 20.50 18.86 -1.58
C PRO A 54 21.24 20.17 -1.89
N LYS A 55 20.51 21.28 -1.87
CA LYS A 55 21.15 22.58 -1.96
C LYS A 55 22.04 22.74 -0.73
N ASP A 56 23.33 22.53 -0.89
CA ASP A 56 24.27 23.34 -0.11
C ASP A 56 23.87 24.79 -0.38
N TYR A 57 23.48 25.49 0.68
CA TYR A 57 22.90 26.84 0.68
C TYR A 57 23.81 27.93 0.07
N GLN A 58 24.89 27.55 -0.60
CA GLN A 58 25.88 28.42 -1.23
C GLN A 58 26.16 27.97 -2.66
N SER A 59 25.26 28.28 -3.59
CA SER A 59 25.65 28.50 -4.99
C SER A 59 24.60 29.35 -5.66
N ASP A 60 25.03 30.59 -5.89
CA ASP A 60 24.40 31.63 -6.68
C ASP A 60 24.16 31.13 -8.12
N GLY A 61 22.97 30.62 -8.38
CA GLY A 61 22.58 30.06 -9.67
C GLY A 61 21.09 29.81 -9.67
N GLY A 62 20.35 30.66 -10.39
CA GLY A 62 18.89 30.65 -10.43
C GLY A 62 18.35 29.25 -10.76
N LEU A 63 17.35 28.80 -9.99
CA LEU A 63 16.58 27.61 -10.29
C LEU A 63 16.01 27.74 -11.70
N GLU A 64 16.54 26.98 -12.66
CA GLU A 64 16.01 26.99 -14.01
C GLU A 64 14.70 26.21 -14.01
N TYR A 65 13.61 26.81 -14.48
CA TYR A 65 12.30 26.15 -14.57
C TYR A 65 12.37 24.79 -15.30
N ASN A 66 13.31 24.67 -16.25
CA ASN A 66 13.61 23.43 -16.96
C ASN A 66 14.18 22.32 -16.04
N GLU A 67 14.95 22.66 -15.01
CA GLU A 67 15.48 21.68 -14.04
C GLU A 67 14.36 21.10 -13.17
N ILE A 68 13.43 21.95 -12.72
CA ILE A 68 12.27 21.51 -11.94
C ILE A 68 11.40 20.55 -12.78
N LEU A 69 11.15 20.91 -14.04
CA LEU A 69 10.36 20.08 -14.95
C LEU A 69 11.07 18.75 -15.28
N LEU A 70 12.40 18.76 -15.40
CA LEU A 70 13.20 17.56 -15.59
C LEU A 70 13.11 16.65 -14.35
N ASN A 71 13.29 17.19 -13.15
CA ASN A 71 13.22 16.43 -11.90
C ASN A 71 11.84 15.81 -11.68
N GLN A 72 10.76 16.54 -11.98
CA GLN A 72 9.39 16.01 -11.96
C GLN A 72 9.21 14.82 -12.92
N LYS A 73 9.86 14.81 -14.08
CA LYS A 73 9.86 13.65 -14.99
C LYS A 73 10.72 12.50 -14.48
N LEU A 74 11.83 12.79 -13.80
CA LEU A 74 12.71 11.76 -13.24
C LEU A 74 12.05 11.01 -12.09
N VAL A 75 11.19 11.66 -11.31
CA VAL A 75 10.43 11.05 -10.21
C VAL A 75 9.70 9.78 -10.65
N SER A 76 9.13 9.72 -11.85
CA SER A 76 8.46 8.51 -12.36
C SER A 76 9.41 7.39 -12.71
N THR A 77 10.56 7.71 -13.30
CA THR A 77 11.59 6.73 -13.64
C THR A 77 12.24 6.17 -12.38
N TYR A 78 12.54 7.04 -11.42
CA TYR A 78 13.11 6.68 -10.13
C TYR A 78 12.14 5.85 -9.29
N GLY A 79 10.84 6.12 -9.36
CA GLY A 79 9.83 5.30 -8.70
C GLY A 79 9.77 3.85 -9.21
N GLU A 80 10.00 3.62 -10.51
CA GLU A 80 10.11 2.27 -11.06
C GLU A 80 11.44 1.60 -10.68
N LEU A 81 12.54 2.36 -10.62
CA LEU A 81 13.85 1.84 -10.20
C LEU A 81 13.87 1.38 -8.74
N VAL A 82 13.14 2.06 -7.84
CA VAL A 82 12.95 1.62 -6.45
C VAL A 82 12.37 0.19 -6.40
N LYS A 83 11.46 -0.15 -7.31
CA LYS A 83 10.85 -1.49 -7.39
C LYS A 83 11.67 -2.49 -8.21
N SER A 84 12.86 -2.10 -8.67
CA SER A 84 13.68 -2.98 -9.48
C SER A 84 14.12 -4.22 -8.68
N ARG A 85 14.41 -5.30 -9.40
CA ARG A 85 14.92 -6.54 -8.82
C ARG A 85 16.26 -6.33 -8.10
N ILE A 86 17.10 -5.42 -8.58
CA ILE A 86 18.41 -5.11 -7.96
C ILE A 86 18.21 -4.55 -6.55
N VAL A 87 17.30 -3.58 -6.39
CA VAL A 87 16.99 -2.98 -5.08
C VAL A 87 16.33 -4.04 -4.19
N THR A 88 15.35 -4.78 -4.71
CA THR A 88 14.63 -5.82 -3.96
C THR A 88 15.58 -6.90 -3.42
N ASP A 89 16.43 -7.48 -4.29
CA ASP A 89 17.32 -8.57 -3.91
C ASP A 89 18.37 -8.10 -2.88
N ARG A 90 18.82 -6.83 -2.95
CA ARG A 90 19.68 -6.22 -1.94
C ARG A 90 18.99 -6.03 -0.60
N VAL A 91 17.79 -5.44 -0.57
CA VAL A 91 17.02 -5.22 0.68
C VAL A 91 16.72 -6.55 1.37
N VAL A 92 16.27 -7.55 0.60
CA VAL A 92 15.99 -8.90 1.10
C VAL A 92 17.26 -9.55 1.65
N GLY A 93 18.40 -9.37 0.97
CA GLY A 93 19.71 -9.86 1.43
C GLY A 93 20.19 -9.17 2.72
N ASN A 94 20.12 -7.85 2.79
CA ASN A 94 20.60 -7.05 3.92
C ASN A 94 19.80 -7.32 5.20
N LEU A 95 18.47 -7.42 5.07
CA LEU A 95 17.57 -7.71 6.20
C LEU A 95 17.44 -9.22 6.48
N GLY A 96 18.12 -10.09 5.72
CA GLY A 96 18.08 -11.54 5.91
C GLY A 96 16.69 -12.15 5.73
N LEU A 97 15.85 -11.54 4.87
CA LEU A 97 14.46 -11.93 4.69
C LEU A 97 14.36 -13.13 3.75
N ASN A 98 13.52 -14.11 4.11
CA ASN A 98 13.21 -15.22 3.22
C ASN A 98 11.91 -14.93 2.45
N MET A 99 11.97 -14.00 1.50
CA MET A 99 10.82 -13.64 0.66
C MET A 99 11.20 -13.54 -0.82
N SER A 100 10.26 -13.90 -1.69
CA SER A 100 10.44 -13.76 -3.14
C SER A 100 10.25 -12.31 -3.59
N TYR A 101 10.81 -11.99 -4.76
CA TYR A 101 10.60 -10.72 -5.44
C TYR A 101 9.11 -10.36 -5.58
N ASP A 102 8.26 -11.31 -5.99
CA ASP A 102 6.81 -11.06 -6.13
C ASP A 102 6.14 -10.71 -4.80
N THR A 103 6.58 -11.36 -3.71
CA THR A 103 6.07 -11.07 -2.37
C THR A 103 6.48 -9.67 -1.93
N PHE A 104 7.74 -9.30 -2.14
CA PHE A 104 8.25 -7.96 -1.84
C PHE A 104 7.52 -6.89 -2.66
N ARG A 105 7.39 -7.10 -3.97
CA ARG A 105 6.71 -6.17 -4.89
C ARG A 105 5.25 -5.91 -4.54
N ASN A 106 4.56 -6.91 -3.98
CA ASN A 106 3.19 -6.75 -3.50
C ASN A 106 3.10 -5.98 -2.18
N LYS A 107 4.15 -6.01 -1.36
CA LYS A 107 4.23 -5.26 -0.08
C LYS A 107 4.70 -3.83 -0.26
N VAL A 108 5.59 -3.58 -1.24
CA VAL A 108 6.20 -2.27 -1.48
C VAL A 108 5.48 -1.55 -2.62
N SER A 109 4.79 -0.47 -2.27
CA SER A 109 4.24 0.49 -3.21
C SER A 109 5.10 1.76 -3.24
N VAL A 110 5.15 2.41 -4.39
CA VAL A 110 5.84 3.69 -4.57
C VAL A 110 4.82 4.67 -5.07
N ASN A 111 4.57 5.71 -4.28
CA ASN A 111 3.63 6.78 -4.55
C ASN A 111 4.42 8.04 -4.93
N LEU A 112 4.18 8.54 -6.13
CA LEU A 112 4.77 9.78 -6.60
C LEU A 112 3.83 10.93 -6.23
N VAL A 113 4.34 11.90 -5.50
CA VAL A 113 3.55 13.09 -5.18
C VAL A 113 3.54 13.98 -6.42
N LYS A 114 2.37 14.10 -7.07
CA LYS A 114 2.20 14.82 -8.34
C LYS A 114 2.77 16.23 -8.25
N ASP A 115 3.42 16.66 -9.34
CA ASP A 115 4.02 17.99 -9.50
C ASP A 115 5.10 18.33 -8.45
N THR A 116 5.66 17.32 -7.79
CA THR A 116 6.75 17.49 -6.82
C THR A 116 7.93 16.56 -7.14
N GLU A 117 9.05 16.84 -6.49
CA GLU A 117 10.26 16.03 -6.53
C GLU A 117 10.23 14.91 -5.48
N ILE A 118 9.06 14.54 -4.97
CA ILE A 118 8.93 13.64 -3.82
C ILE A 118 8.48 12.23 -4.24
N ILE A 119 9.26 11.24 -3.83
CA ILE A 119 8.94 9.81 -3.90
C ILE A 119 8.58 9.32 -2.51
N ARG A 120 7.39 8.72 -2.35
CA ARG A 120 6.97 8.06 -1.11
C ARG A 120 7.02 6.55 -1.30
N ILE A 121 7.93 5.89 -0.60
CA ILE A 121 8.02 4.44 -0.52
C ILE A 121 7.11 3.99 0.61
N GLN A 122 6.15 3.13 0.31
CA GLN A 122 5.15 2.66 1.25
C GLN A 122 5.23 1.14 1.35
N VAL A 123 5.30 0.62 2.57
CA VAL A 123 5.43 -0.80 2.83
C VAL A 123 4.28 -1.24 3.72
N THR A 124 3.59 -2.31 3.30
CA THR A 124 2.53 -2.93 4.08
C THR A 124 3.00 -4.28 4.60
N ASP A 125 3.02 -4.46 5.92
CA ASP A 125 3.37 -5.73 6.57
C ASP A 125 2.52 -5.97 7.83
N LYS A 126 2.50 -7.19 8.34
CA LYS A 126 1.85 -7.56 9.59
C LYS A 126 2.66 -7.13 10.81
N ASP A 127 3.96 -6.91 10.64
CA ASP A 127 4.86 -6.38 11.67
C ASP A 127 5.21 -4.92 11.36
N THR A 128 4.91 -4.03 12.30
CA THR A 128 5.20 -2.59 12.20
C THR A 128 6.68 -2.29 12.09
N TYR A 129 7.52 -3.04 12.82
CA TYR A 129 8.97 -2.83 12.83
C TYR A 129 9.56 -3.30 11.50
N LEU A 130 9.17 -4.50 11.06
CA LEU A 130 9.61 -5.04 9.78
C LEU A 130 9.19 -4.15 8.60
N ALA A 131 7.97 -3.60 8.62
CA ALA A 131 7.52 -2.66 7.60
C ALA A 131 8.38 -1.39 7.56
N ALA A 132 8.80 -0.90 8.72
CA ALA A 132 9.68 0.26 8.83
C ALA A 132 11.11 -0.05 8.35
N ASP A 133 11.66 -1.19 8.77
CA ASP A 133 13.00 -1.63 8.35
C ASP A 133 13.06 -1.80 6.84
N ILE A 134 12.06 -2.46 6.23
CA ILE A 134 11.99 -2.60 4.77
C ILE A 134 11.87 -1.23 4.10
N ALA A 135 11.04 -0.31 4.60
CA ALA A 135 10.87 1.01 4.00
C ALA A 135 12.17 1.84 4.05
N ASN A 136 12.88 1.80 5.17
CA ASN A 136 14.14 2.52 5.37
C ASN A 136 15.28 1.90 4.56
N GLU A 137 15.43 0.58 4.61
CA GLU A 137 16.44 -0.14 3.84
C GLU A 137 16.22 0.05 2.33
N THR A 138 14.97 0.01 1.87
CA THR A 138 14.66 0.27 0.45
C THR A 138 15.09 1.67 0.04
N ALA A 139 14.92 2.66 0.91
CA ALA A 139 15.37 4.01 0.66
C ALA A 139 16.90 4.12 0.62
N GLU A 140 17.59 3.51 1.58
CA GLU A 140 19.06 3.49 1.67
C GLU A 140 19.70 2.79 0.48
N VAL A 141 19.25 1.56 0.16
CA VAL A 141 19.72 0.80 -0.99
C VAL A 141 19.45 1.55 -2.30
N PHE A 142 18.30 2.23 -2.41
CA PHE A 142 17.99 3.03 -3.60
C PHE A 142 18.95 4.22 -3.74
N MET A 143 19.22 4.95 -2.65
CA MET A 143 20.19 6.07 -2.65
C MET A 143 21.61 5.62 -2.94
N ASP A 144 22.01 4.42 -2.52
CA ASP A 144 23.34 3.86 -2.82
C ASP A 144 23.48 3.36 -4.27
N THR A 145 22.36 3.06 -4.93
CA THR A 145 22.35 2.48 -6.28
C THR A 145 22.27 3.56 -7.37
N VAL A 146 21.77 4.76 -7.05
CA VAL A 146 21.47 5.85 -7.99
C VAL A 146 22.23 7.12 -7.61
#